data_AF-A0A1H8Q2M3-F1
#
_entry.id   AF-A0A1H8Q2M3-F1
#
_cell.length_a   1.000
_cell.length_b   1.000
_cell.length_c   1.000
_cell.angle_alpha   90.00
_cell.angle_beta   90.00
_cell.angle_gamma   90.00
#
_symmetry.space_group_name_H-M   'P 1'
#
loop_
_entity.id
_entity.type
_entity.pdbx_description
1 polymer ?
#
loop_
_entity_poly.entity_id
_entity_poly.type
_entity_poly.pdbx_seq_one_letter_code
_entity_poly.pdbx_strand_id
1 'polypeptide(L)'
;MAGRQLASKWRKTEALLSDSRISGYIPKTMPYSNTALHSMLQRYGNVVIKPIVGGGGYGVIKVFRDGRGYGFTYMDRTRIYRDYSSMAGALKRVRVKRSYLIQQGISLARIAGRPIDYRVKVVKNGEHWEFRSMVGRLARPGLFVTNLCKGGTMLTCREGLRRSLPRIKISAKRTEMRNLTITCIGVLERHFPGIGELGFDYAVDRSGRIWILEVNTRPQ
;
A
#
# COMPACT_ATOMS: atom_id res chain seq x y z
N MET A 1 -9.54 -25.23 5.26
CA MET A 1 -10.70 -24.32 5.34
C MET A 1 -10.22 -22.88 5.22
N ALA A 2 -10.91 -22.02 4.47
CA ALA A 2 -10.54 -20.61 4.37
C ALA A 2 -10.77 -19.93 5.73
N GLY A 3 -9.71 -19.38 6.33
CA GLY A 3 -9.79 -18.72 7.64
C GLY A 3 -10.62 -17.43 7.62
N ARG A 4 -10.79 -16.82 8.80
CA ARG A 4 -11.50 -15.55 9.02
C ARG A 4 -11.04 -14.47 8.04
N GLN A 5 -12.01 -13.78 7.44
CA GLN A 5 -11.76 -12.69 6.51
C GLN A 5 -12.09 -11.34 7.14
N LEU A 6 -11.19 -10.36 6.97
CA LEU A 6 -11.38 -8.97 7.39
C LEU A 6 -11.26 -8.03 6.20
N ALA A 7 -12.42 -7.54 5.76
CA ALA A 7 -12.54 -6.63 4.63
C ALA A 7 -12.02 -5.21 4.94
N SER A 8 -12.15 -4.74 6.18
CA SER A 8 -11.76 -3.38 6.57
C SER A 8 -10.24 -3.23 6.62
N LYS A 9 -9.69 -2.42 5.69
CA LYS A 9 -8.28 -2.01 5.71
C LYS A 9 -7.93 -1.26 7.00
N TRP A 10 -8.87 -0.49 7.54
CA TRP A 10 -8.64 0.33 8.72
C TRP A 10 -8.40 -0.52 9.97
N ARG A 11 -9.27 -1.50 10.25
CA ARG A 11 -9.11 -2.37 11.43
C ARG A 11 -7.77 -3.09 11.47
N LYS A 12 -7.29 -3.58 10.32
CA LYS A 12 -5.96 -4.21 10.20
C LYS A 12 -4.83 -3.19 10.41
N THR A 13 -5.00 -1.98 9.90
CA THR A 13 -4.02 -0.90 10.09
C THR A 13 -3.94 -0.48 11.55
N GLU A 14 -5.08 -0.28 12.23
CA GLU A 14 -5.13 0.05 13.67
C GLU A 14 -4.48 -1.03 14.52
N ALA A 15 -4.76 -2.31 14.25
CA ALA A 15 -4.14 -3.42 14.96
C ALA A 15 -2.60 -3.41 14.81
N LEU A 16 -2.07 -3.09 13.62
CA LEU A 16 -0.62 -3.01 13.43
C LEU A 16 -0.01 -1.73 14.03
N LEU A 17 -0.78 -0.63 14.10
CA LEU A 17 -0.33 0.62 14.71
C LEU A 17 -0.19 0.53 16.24
N SER A 18 -0.84 -0.45 16.89
CA SER A 18 -0.73 -0.66 18.34
C SER A 18 0.63 -1.24 18.77
N ASP A 19 1.44 -1.75 17.83
CA ASP A 19 2.75 -2.32 18.12
C ASP A 19 3.88 -1.37 17.67
N SER A 20 4.71 -0.93 18.62
CA SER A 20 5.80 0.02 18.38
C SER A 20 6.88 -0.50 17.43
N ARG A 21 7.01 -1.83 17.29
CA ARG A 21 7.96 -2.46 16.35
C ARG A 21 7.48 -2.35 14.90
N ILE A 22 6.18 -2.12 14.69
CA ILE A 22 5.54 -2.11 13.36
C ILE A 22 5.14 -0.69 12.94
N SER A 23 4.69 0.15 13.88
CA SER A 23 4.06 1.44 13.58
C SER A 23 4.92 2.36 12.71
N GLY A 24 6.26 2.31 12.88
CA GLY A 24 7.22 3.06 12.06
C GLY A 24 7.31 2.64 10.57
N TYR A 25 6.78 1.47 10.23
CA TYR A 25 6.68 0.96 8.86
C TYR A 25 5.34 1.30 8.19
N ILE A 26 4.38 1.87 8.91
CA ILE A 26 3.07 2.21 8.36
C ILE A 26 3.09 3.69 7.95
N PRO A 27 2.84 4.03 6.67
CA PRO A 27 2.70 5.42 6.27
C PRO A 27 1.59 6.08 7.09
N LYS A 28 1.72 7.37 7.44
CA LYS A 28 0.69 8.05 8.24
C LYS A 28 -0.68 7.85 7.57
N THR A 29 -1.61 7.22 8.29
CA THR A 29 -2.92 6.81 7.78
C THR A 29 -4.01 7.27 8.74
N MET A 30 -5.13 7.75 8.20
CA MET A 30 -6.32 8.14 8.98
C MET A 30 -7.59 8.05 8.14
N PRO A 31 -8.78 8.10 8.76
CA PRO A 31 -10.04 8.26 8.05
C PRO A 31 -10.03 9.50 7.14
N TYR A 32 -10.58 9.36 5.93
CA TYR A 32 -10.66 10.46 5.00
C TYR A 32 -11.73 11.48 5.45
N SER A 33 -11.35 12.75 5.47
CA SER A 33 -12.24 13.91 5.44
C SER A 33 -11.64 14.97 4.54
N ASN A 34 -12.42 15.99 4.14
CA ASN A 34 -11.87 17.11 3.35
C ASN A 34 -10.78 17.84 4.13
N THR A 35 -10.98 18.05 5.44
CA THR A 35 -10.00 18.69 6.32
C THR A 35 -8.72 17.83 6.46
N ALA A 36 -8.86 16.52 6.64
CA ALA A 36 -7.72 15.61 6.71
C ALA A 36 -6.96 15.54 5.38
N LEU A 37 -7.67 15.59 4.25
CA LEU A 37 -7.06 15.67 2.93
C LEU A 37 -6.19 16.92 2.79
N HIS A 38 -6.74 18.08 3.14
CA HIS A 38 -6.00 19.32 3.08
C HIS A 38 -4.77 19.26 3.99
N SER A 39 -4.91 18.90 5.28
CA SER A 39 -3.78 18.91 6.21
C SER A 39 -2.68 17.92 5.81
N MET A 40 -3.03 16.73 5.33
CA MET A 40 -2.04 15.76 4.89
C MET A 40 -1.35 16.16 3.59
N LEU A 41 -2.04 16.85 2.67
CA LEU A 41 -1.41 17.43 1.48
C LEU A 41 -0.43 18.53 1.84
N GLN A 42 -0.76 19.40 2.81
CA GLN A 42 0.18 20.42 3.28
C GLN A 42 1.43 19.79 3.90
N ARG A 43 1.26 18.72 4.68
CA ARG A 43 2.37 18.07 5.38
C ARG A 43 3.26 17.22 4.47
N TYR A 44 2.69 16.51 3.51
CA TYR A 44 3.41 15.49 2.74
C TYR A 44 3.52 15.79 1.25
N GLY A 45 2.82 16.80 0.74
CA GLY A 45 2.73 17.16 -0.68
C GLY A 45 1.96 16.15 -1.55
N ASN A 46 1.90 14.88 -1.14
CA ASN A 46 1.21 13.82 -1.87
C ASN A 46 0.65 12.76 -0.92
N VAL A 47 -0.53 12.26 -1.25
CA VAL A 47 -1.30 11.29 -0.47
C VAL A 47 -1.99 10.31 -1.41
N VAL A 48 -2.38 9.16 -0.87
CA VAL A 48 -3.23 8.18 -1.53
C VAL A 48 -4.51 8.06 -0.72
N ILE A 49 -5.65 8.20 -1.38
CA ILE A 49 -6.95 7.90 -0.79
C ILE A 49 -7.49 6.59 -1.35
N LYS A 50 -8.04 5.74 -0.50
CA LYS A 50 -8.52 4.40 -0.87
C LYS A 50 -9.78 4.02 -0.09
N PRO A 51 -10.76 3.31 -0.69
CA PRO A 51 -11.92 2.82 0.05
C PRO A 51 -11.50 1.94 1.23
N ILE A 52 -12.17 2.07 2.38
CA ILE A 52 -11.90 1.22 3.57
C ILE A 52 -12.13 -0.26 3.22
N VAL A 53 -13.18 -0.54 2.46
CA VAL A 53 -13.55 -1.86 1.95
C VAL A 53 -13.53 -1.87 0.43
N GLY A 54 -12.77 -2.79 -0.15
CA GLY A 54 -12.57 -2.96 -1.59
C GLY A 54 -11.32 -3.76 -1.92
N GLY A 55 -11.06 -3.99 -3.20
CA GLY A 55 -9.91 -4.78 -3.68
C GLY A 55 -9.47 -4.37 -5.08
N GLY A 56 -8.38 -4.97 -5.56
CA GLY A 56 -7.91 -4.80 -6.95
C GLY A 56 -7.45 -3.39 -7.35
N GLY A 57 -7.27 -2.48 -6.39
CA GLY A 57 -6.89 -1.09 -6.65
C GLY A 57 -8.05 -0.21 -7.14
N TYR A 58 -9.29 -0.72 -7.14
CA TYR A 58 -10.46 0.06 -7.52
C TYR A 58 -10.74 1.17 -6.51
N GLY A 59 -11.04 2.38 -7.01
CA GLY A 59 -11.28 3.56 -6.19
C GLY A 59 -10.04 4.15 -5.51
N VAL A 60 -8.83 3.61 -5.76
CA VAL A 60 -7.58 4.19 -5.24
C VAL A 60 -7.21 5.40 -6.08
N ILE A 61 -6.98 6.53 -5.43
CA ILE A 61 -6.70 7.82 -6.08
C ILE A 61 -5.46 8.43 -5.43
N LYS A 62 -4.48 8.80 -6.22
CA LYS A 62 -3.35 9.63 -5.77
C LYS A 62 -3.79 11.09 -5.80
N VAL A 63 -3.62 11.82 -4.71
CA VAL A 63 -3.86 13.27 -4.66
C VAL A 63 -2.54 13.95 -4.31
N PHE A 64 -2.24 15.06 -4.95
CA PHE A 64 -0.97 15.75 -4.80
C PHE A 64 -1.13 17.26 -4.91
N ARG A 65 -0.13 17.98 -4.41
CA ARG A 65 0.10 19.40 -4.61
C ARG A 65 1.53 19.56 -5.11
N ASP A 66 1.71 20.32 -6.18
CA ASP A 66 3.02 20.70 -6.71
C ASP A 66 3.00 22.17 -7.17
N GLY A 67 4.07 22.63 -7.83
CA GLY A 67 4.19 24.02 -8.30
C GLY A 67 3.09 24.48 -9.26
N ARG A 68 2.32 23.55 -9.85
CA ARG A 68 1.19 23.86 -10.75
C ARG A 68 -0.15 23.99 -10.02
N GLY A 69 -0.19 23.68 -8.72
CA GLY A 69 -1.40 23.70 -7.89
C GLY A 69 -1.72 22.32 -7.32
N TYR A 70 -3.00 21.95 -7.34
CA TYR A 70 -3.52 20.71 -6.76
C TYR A 70 -3.98 19.76 -7.86
N GLY A 71 -3.75 18.47 -7.69
CA GLY A 71 -4.16 17.50 -8.67
C GLY A 71 -4.45 16.14 -8.08
N PHE A 72 -5.07 15.30 -8.90
CA PHE A 72 -5.22 13.89 -8.58
C PHE A 72 -5.05 13.02 -9.82
N THR A 73 -4.57 11.81 -9.60
CA THR A 73 -4.48 10.75 -10.61
C THR A 73 -5.42 9.62 -10.20
N TYR A 74 -6.35 9.29 -11.10
CA TYR A 74 -7.19 8.10 -10.99
C TYR A 74 -6.96 7.23 -12.22
N MET A 75 -6.54 5.97 -11.98
CA MET A 75 -6.02 5.08 -13.02
C MET A 75 -4.84 5.71 -13.77
N ASP A 76 -5.02 6.07 -15.04
CA ASP A 76 -4.05 6.71 -15.93
C ASP A 76 -4.35 8.20 -16.20
N ARG A 77 -5.46 8.73 -15.67
CA ARG A 77 -5.87 10.12 -15.91
C ARG A 77 -5.46 11.01 -14.76
N THR A 78 -4.75 12.07 -15.08
CA THR A 78 -4.37 13.13 -14.13
C THR A 78 -5.14 14.40 -14.44
N ARG A 79 -5.68 15.03 -13.41
CA ARG A 79 -6.33 16.35 -13.49
C ARG A 79 -5.63 17.31 -12.53
N ILE A 80 -5.40 18.53 -12.99
CA ILE A 80 -4.70 19.58 -12.24
C ILE A 80 -5.60 20.81 -12.18
N TYR A 81 -5.60 21.47 -11.04
CA TYR A 81 -6.40 22.64 -10.69
C TYR A 81 -5.49 23.64 -9.98
N ARG A 82 -5.76 24.94 -10.15
CA ARG A 82 -4.95 26.00 -9.51
C ARG A 82 -5.14 26.01 -7.99
N ASP A 83 -6.36 25.74 -7.51
CA ASP A 83 -6.71 25.81 -6.10
C ASP A 83 -7.27 24.48 -5.55
N TYR A 84 -7.26 24.37 -4.23
CA TYR A 84 -7.69 23.18 -3.51
C TYR A 84 -9.20 22.91 -3.65
N SER A 85 -10.02 23.95 -3.63
CA SER A 85 -11.49 23.83 -3.63
C SER A 85 -11.99 23.21 -4.94
N SER A 86 -11.51 23.73 -6.08
CA SER A 86 -11.80 23.20 -7.42
C SER A 86 -11.41 21.72 -7.53
N MET A 87 -10.22 21.37 -7.05
CA MET A 87 -9.73 19.99 -7.03
C MET A 87 -10.60 19.10 -6.15
N ALA A 88 -10.93 19.53 -4.93
CA ALA A 88 -11.73 18.77 -3.99
C ALA A 88 -13.16 18.52 -4.52
N GLY A 89 -13.78 19.52 -5.15
CA GLY A 89 -15.08 19.38 -5.82
C GLY A 89 -15.05 18.36 -6.97
N ALA A 90 -14.00 18.38 -7.79
CA ALA A 90 -13.81 17.39 -8.85
C ALA A 90 -13.52 15.98 -8.29
N LEU A 91 -12.69 15.88 -7.25
CA LEU A 91 -12.34 14.63 -6.59
C LEU A 91 -13.58 13.95 -5.98
N LYS A 92 -14.50 14.72 -5.39
CA LYS A 92 -15.78 14.20 -4.85
C LYS A 92 -16.60 13.46 -5.90
N ARG A 93 -16.57 13.91 -7.16
CA ARG A 93 -17.27 13.27 -8.29
C ARG A 93 -16.59 12.00 -8.80
N VAL A 94 -15.27 11.88 -8.61
CA VAL A 94 -14.48 10.71 -9.07
C VAL A 94 -14.43 9.59 -8.02
N ARG A 95 -14.48 9.96 -6.73
CA ARG A 95 -14.52 8.98 -5.64
C ARG A 95 -15.77 8.11 -5.75
N VAL A 96 -15.61 6.83 -5.42
CA VAL A 96 -16.76 5.93 -5.30
C VAL A 96 -17.53 6.28 -4.03
N LYS A 97 -18.85 6.07 -4.02
CA LYS A 97 -19.73 6.35 -2.87
C LYS A 97 -19.49 5.36 -1.71
N ARG A 98 -18.36 5.50 -1.02
CA ARG A 98 -17.92 4.69 0.12
C ARG A 98 -17.10 5.53 1.11
N SER A 99 -16.92 5.00 2.32
CA SER A 99 -15.93 5.52 3.27
C SER A 99 -14.51 5.24 2.79
N TYR A 100 -13.63 6.22 2.96
CA TYR A 100 -12.25 6.20 2.49
C TYR A 100 -11.26 6.35 3.66
N LEU A 101 -10.05 5.85 3.46
CA LEU A 101 -8.86 6.23 4.19
C LEU A 101 -8.05 7.21 3.36
N ILE A 102 -7.27 8.04 4.05
CA ILE A 102 -6.17 8.80 3.48
C ILE A 102 -4.86 8.28 4.09
N GLN A 103 -3.86 8.12 3.22
CA GLN A 103 -2.55 7.59 3.57
C GLN A 103 -1.47 8.48 2.95
N GLN A 104 -0.40 8.74 3.69
CA GLN A 104 0.79 9.42 3.17
C GLN A 104 1.28 8.74 1.89
N GLY A 105 1.55 9.53 0.85
CA GLY A 105 2.09 9.00 -0.40
C GLY A 105 3.58 8.70 -0.27
N ILE A 106 3.97 7.50 -0.70
CA ILE A 106 5.35 7.00 -0.63
C ILE A 106 5.99 7.09 -2.01
N SER A 107 7.20 7.65 -2.06
CA SER A 107 8.03 7.67 -3.27
C SER A 107 8.69 6.31 -3.48
N LEU A 108 7.91 5.38 -4.02
CA LEU A 108 8.33 4.01 -4.32
C LEU A 108 9.61 4.00 -5.19
N ALA A 109 10.45 2.98 -4.94
CA ALA A 109 11.48 2.56 -5.87
C ALA A 109 10.87 2.22 -7.24
N ARG A 110 11.67 2.36 -8.31
CA ARG A 110 11.17 2.28 -9.68
C ARG A 110 12.09 1.46 -10.56
N ILE A 111 11.51 0.82 -11.56
CA ILE A 111 12.22 0.16 -12.66
C ILE A 111 11.76 0.83 -13.95
N ALA A 112 12.69 1.45 -14.69
CA ALA A 112 12.37 2.19 -15.92
C ALA A 112 11.20 3.18 -15.73
N GLY A 113 11.25 3.97 -14.64
CA GLY A 113 10.21 4.95 -14.32
C GLY A 113 8.90 4.37 -13.77
N ARG A 114 8.70 3.05 -13.72
CA ARG A 114 7.47 2.41 -13.22
C ARG A 114 7.62 2.03 -11.73
N PRO A 115 6.67 2.35 -10.84
CA PRO A 115 6.74 1.96 -9.43
C PRO A 115 6.63 0.45 -9.26
N ILE A 116 7.31 -0.07 -8.24
CA ILE A 116 7.26 -1.47 -7.83
C ILE A 116 6.94 -1.60 -6.34
N ASP A 117 6.14 -2.60 -6.00
CA ASP A 117 5.96 -3.05 -4.62
C ASP A 117 6.23 -4.57 -4.52
N TYR A 118 6.13 -5.12 -3.31
CA TYR A 118 6.44 -6.52 -3.03
C TYR A 118 5.28 -7.17 -2.27
N ARG A 119 4.70 -8.21 -2.88
CA ARG A 119 3.66 -9.06 -2.28
C ARG A 119 4.33 -10.20 -1.54
N VAL A 120 4.05 -10.32 -0.25
CA VAL A 120 4.41 -11.50 0.57
C VAL A 120 3.15 -12.26 0.92
N LYS A 121 3.04 -13.52 0.50
CA LYS A 121 1.93 -14.42 0.85
C LYS A 121 2.38 -15.42 1.90
N VAL A 122 1.63 -15.50 2.99
CA VAL A 122 1.80 -16.50 4.06
C VAL A 122 0.48 -17.22 4.29
N VAL A 123 0.56 -18.50 4.63
CA VAL A 123 -0.58 -19.38 4.86
C VAL A 123 -0.32 -20.19 6.11
N LYS A 124 -1.35 -20.33 6.94
CA LYS A 124 -1.30 -21.15 8.15
C LYS A 124 -1.54 -22.61 7.77
N ASN A 125 -0.65 -23.49 8.22
CA ASN A 125 -0.73 -24.94 8.09
C ASN A 125 -0.73 -25.55 9.49
N GLY A 126 -1.91 -26.02 9.93
CA GLY A 126 -2.12 -26.35 11.35
C GLY A 126 -1.90 -25.12 12.23
N GLU A 127 -0.91 -25.20 13.12
CA GLU A 127 -0.55 -24.11 14.03
C GLU A 127 0.56 -23.20 13.47
N HIS A 128 1.24 -23.62 12.41
CA HIS A 128 2.43 -22.93 11.91
C HIS A 128 2.13 -22.05 10.70
N TRP A 129 2.82 -20.92 10.60
CA TRP A 129 2.73 -20.02 9.44
C TRP A 129 3.87 -20.30 8.45
N GLU A 130 3.50 -20.53 7.19
CA GLU A 130 4.44 -20.80 6.11
C GLU A 130 4.45 -19.66 5.08
N PHE A 131 5.64 -19.26 4.64
CA PHE A 131 5.79 -18.33 3.52
C PHE A 131 5.58 -19.06 2.20
N ARG A 132 4.51 -18.71 1.48
CA ARG A 132 4.21 -19.29 0.16
C ARG A 132 4.91 -18.56 -0.97
N SER A 133 5.00 -17.24 -0.91
CA SER A 133 5.69 -16.47 -1.94
C SER A 133 6.12 -15.08 -1.48
N MET A 134 7.12 -14.55 -2.19
CA MET A 134 7.55 -13.16 -2.11
C MET A 134 7.89 -12.70 -3.53
N VAL A 135 7.05 -11.85 -4.11
CA VAL A 135 7.14 -11.42 -5.52
C VAL A 135 7.12 -9.91 -5.62
N GLY A 136 7.84 -9.36 -6.60
CA GLY A 136 7.73 -7.95 -6.96
C GLY A 136 6.58 -7.75 -7.94
N ARG A 137 5.81 -6.67 -7.81
CA ARG A 137 4.75 -6.28 -8.74
C ARG A 137 5.07 -4.92 -9.33
N LEU A 138 5.48 -4.92 -10.59
CA LEU A 138 5.82 -3.72 -11.33
C LEU A 138 4.56 -3.15 -11.98
N ALA A 139 4.21 -1.90 -11.66
CA ALA A 139 3.04 -1.24 -12.22
C ALA A 139 3.09 -1.19 -13.75
N ARG A 140 1.94 -1.21 -14.42
CA ARG A 140 1.83 -0.94 -15.87
C ARG A 140 2.39 0.47 -16.17
N PRO A 141 3.01 0.71 -17.35
CA PRO A 141 3.37 2.07 -17.75
C PRO A 141 2.21 3.07 -17.58
N GLY A 142 2.52 4.26 -17.06
CA GLY A 142 1.54 5.31 -16.79
C GLY A 142 0.70 5.14 -15.51
N LEU A 143 0.66 3.96 -14.90
CA LEU A 143 -0.11 3.72 -13.67
C LEU A 143 0.74 3.94 -12.43
N PHE A 144 0.14 4.55 -11.40
CA PHE A 144 0.77 4.66 -10.08
C PHE A 144 0.52 3.45 -9.18
N VAL A 145 -0.51 2.64 -9.50
CA VAL A 145 -0.84 1.40 -8.78
C VAL A 145 -0.13 0.19 -9.41
N THR A 146 0.37 -0.68 -8.56
CA THR A 146 1.20 -1.87 -8.86
C THR A 146 0.41 -3.17 -8.98
N ASN A 147 -0.91 -3.13 -8.79
CA ASN A 147 -1.74 -4.34 -8.80
C ASN A 147 -1.70 -5.07 -10.14
N LEU A 148 -1.43 -6.38 -10.09
CA LEU A 148 -1.35 -7.25 -11.28
C LEU A 148 -2.65 -7.26 -12.09
N CYS A 149 -3.81 -7.21 -11.43
CA CYS A 149 -5.12 -7.12 -12.08
C CYS A 149 -5.32 -5.85 -12.96
N LYS A 150 -4.37 -4.90 -12.93
CA LYS A 150 -4.35 -3.70 -13.78
C LYS A 150 -3.29 -3.78 -14.88
N GLY A 151 -2.83 -4.98 -15.23
CA GLY A 151 -1.80 -5.21 -16.24
C GLY A 151 -0.38 -4.99 -15.71
N GLY A 152 -0.17 -5.19 -14.40
CA GLY A 152 1.16 -5.15 -13.80
C GLY A 152 2.00 -6.37 -14.21
N THR A 153 3.31 -6.23 -14.15
CA THR A 153 4.26 -7.32 -14.44
C THR A 153 4.72 -7.95 -13.13
N MET A 154 4.61 -9.27 -13.01
CA MET A 154 5.16 -9.99 -11.88
C MET A 154 6.66 -10.26 -12.08
N LEU A 155 7.46 -10.01 -11.05
CA LEU A 155 8.89 -10.28 -11.00
C LEU A 155 9.18 -11.14 -9.77
N THR A 156 10.28 -11.89 -9.79
CA THR A 156 10.80 -12.45 -8.54
C THR A 156 11.20 -11.31 -7.61
N CYS A 157 11.14 -11.53 -6.29
CA CYS A 157 11.58 -10.50 -5.34
C CYS A 157 13.05 -10.10 -5.55
N ARG A 158 13.93 -11.08 -5.84
CA ARG A 158 15.34 -10.85 -6.17
C ARG A 158 15.47 -9.90 -7.36
N GLU A 159 14.76 -10.18 -8.44
CA GLU A 159 14.82 -9.36 -9.65
C GLU A 159 14.27 -7.95 -9.43
N GLY A 160 13.12 -7.86 -8.74
CA GLY A 160 12.51 -6.59 -8.38
C GLY A 160 13.46 -5.71 -7.57
N LEU A 161 14.06 -6.25 -6.51
CA LEU A 161 15.03 -5.53 -5.66
C LEU A 161 16.31 -5.15 -6.43
N ARG A 162 16.87 -6.08 -7.22
CA ARG A 162 18.09 -5.85 -8.00
C ARG A 162 17.93 -4.66 -8.95
N ARG A 163 16.80 -4.58 -9.65
CA ARG A 163 16.55 -3.55 -10.67
C ARG A 163 16.07 -2.22 -10.10
N SER A 164 15.37 -2.24 -8.96
CA SER A 164 14.83 -1.02 -8.36
C SER A 164 15.81 -0.34 -7.41
N LEU A 165 16.70 -1.13 -6.77
CA LEU A 165 17.58 -0.71 -5.69
C LEU A 165 18.96 -1.42 -5.82
N PRO A 166 19.74 -1.13 -6.88
CA PRO A 166 20.96 -1.89 -7.21
C PRO A 166 22.06 -1.80 -6.15
N ARG A 167 22.04 -0.76 -5.30
CA ARG A 167 23.02 -0.54 -4.22
C ARG A 167 22.67 -1.25 -2.91
N ILE A 168 21.51 -1.90 -2.82
CA ILE A 168 21.06 -2.55 -1.59
C ILE A 168 21.32 -4.06 -1.65
N LYS A 169 21.85 -4.61 -0.55
CA LYS A 169 22.03 -6.05 -0.40
C LYS A 169 20.68 -6.76 -0.37
N ILE A 170 20.36 -7.45 -1.46
CA ILE A 170 19.07 -8.10 -1.69
C ILE A 170 18.71 -9.08 -0.56
N SER A 171 19.67 -9.89 -0.10
CA SER A 171 19.43 -10.87 0.97
C SER A 171 19.03 -10.21 2.28
N ALA A 172 19.71 -9.13 2.68
CA ALA A 172 19.39 -8.37 3.88
C ALA A 172 17.97 -7.80 3.82
N LYS A 173 17.60 -7.17 2.68
CA LYS A 173 16.26 -6.58 2.51
C LYS A 173 15.14 -7.62 2.52
N ARG A 174 15.38 -8.80 1.94
CA ARG A 174 14.44 -9.93 2.01
C ARG A 174 14.27 -10.44 3.44
N THR A 175 15.36 -10.58 4.19
CA THR A 175 15.31 -10.99 5.60
C THR A 175 14.54 -9.98 6.45
N GLU A 176 14.78 -8.69 6.25
CA GLU A 176 14.06 -7.60 6.93
C GLU A 176 12.54 -7.69 6.67
N MET A 177 12.12 -7.86 5.40
CA MET A 177 10.70 -8.06 5.05
C MET A 177 10.10 -9.30 5.72
N ARG A 178 10.84 -10.41 5.78
CA ARG A 178 10.36 -11.65 6.42
C ARG A 178 10.18 -11.47 7.93
N ASN A 179 11.16 -10.87 8.60
CA ASN A 179 11.10 -10.63 10.04
C ASN A 179 9.93 -9.70 10.37
N LEU A 180 9.76 -8.62 9.61
CA LEU A 180 8.62 -7.71 9.76
C LEU A 180 7.28 -8.43 9.53
N THR A 181 7.19 -9.29 8.51
CA THR A 181 6.00 -10.12 8.28
C THR A 181 5.69 -11.01 9.48
N ILE A 182 6.68 -11.68 10.06
CA ILE A 182 6.50 -12.56 11.24
C ILE A 182 5.96 -11.74 12.42
N THR A 183 6.53 -10.57 12.70
CA THR A 183 6.03 -9.68 13.76
C THR A 183 4.58 -9.26 13.50
N CYS A 184 4.24 -8.90 12.26
CA CYS A 184 2.87 -8.54 11.89
C CYS A 184 1.88 -9.69 12.03
N ILE A 185 2.26 -10.92 11.67
CA ILE A 185 1.41 -12.11 11.83
C ILE A 185 1.00 -12.26 13.28
N GLY A 186 1.97 -12.21 14.22
CA GLY A 186 1.68 -12.37 15.64
C GLY A 186 0.71 -11.32 16.18
N VAL A 187 0.84 -10.06 15.73
CA VAL A 187 -0.11 -8.99 16.10
C VAL A 187 -1.50 -9.24 15.52
N LEU A 188 -1.58 -9.54 14.22
CA LEU A 188 -2.86 -9.75 13.54
C LEU A 188 -3.61 -10.97 14.06
N GLU A 189 -2.90 -12.05 14.38
CA GLU A 189 -3.50 -13.27 14.91
C GLU A 189 -4.11 -13.05 16.30
N ARG A 190 -3.43 -12.31 17.18
CA ARG A 190 -3.98 -11.92 18.49
C ARG A 190 -5.25 -11.05 18.36
N HIS A 191 -5.23 -10.06 17.48
CA HIS A 191 -6.38 -9.17 17.28
C HIS A 191 -7.52 -9.84 16.52
N PHE A 192 -7.21 -10.81 15.65
CA PHE A 192 -8.16 -11.45 14.77
C PHE A 192 -7.98 -12.97 14.74
N PRO A 193 -8.37 -13.69 15.82
CA PRO A 193 -8.33 -15.13 15.84
C PRO A 193 -9.08 -15.75 14.66
N GLY A 194 -8.53 -16.85 14.14
CA GLY A 194 -9.09 -17.61 13.02
C GLY A 194 -8.62 -17.18 11.62
N ILE A 195 -7.79 -16.14 11.48
CA ILE A 195 -7.14 -15.83 10.19
C ILE A 195 -6.22 -16.99 9.77
N GLY A 196 -6.30 -17.40 8.49
CA GLY A 196 -5.53 -18.55 7.97
C GLY A 196 -4.62 -18.20 6.79
N GLU A 197 -4.80 -17.04 6.18
CA GLU A 197 -3.97 -16.57 5.06
C GLU A 197 -3.77 -15.07 5.15
N LEU A 198 -2.56 -14.60 4.82
CA LEU A 198 -2.24 -13.18 4.78
C LEU A 198 -1.42 -12.82 3.55
N GLY A 199 -1.75 -11.70 2.93
CA GLY A 199 -0.98 -11.06 1.87
C GLY A 199 -0.57 -9.67 2.29
N PHE A 200 0.74 -9.45 2.44
CA PHE A 200 1.32 -8.16 2.75
C PHE A 200 1.75 -7.47 1.47
N ASP A 201 1.37 -6.21 1.32
CA ASP A 201 1.80 -5.33 0.24
C ASP A 201 2.84 -4.36 0.80
N TYR A 202 4.11 -4.67 0.56
CA TYR A 202 5.23 -3.83 0.98
C TYR A 202 5.69 -2.90 -0.14
N ALA A 203 5.82 -1.62 0.16
CA ALA A 203 6.63 -0.72 -0.65
C ALA A 203 8.07 -0.71 -0.14
N VAL A 204 9.00 -0.42 -1.03
CA VAL A 204 10.33 0.07 -0.66
C VAL A 204 10.51 1.42 -1.33
N ASP A 205 10.89 2.43 -0.56
CA ASP A 205 11.17 3.75 -1.14
C ASP A 205 12.58 3.82 -1.76
N ARG A 206 12.89 4.97 -2.37
CA ARG A 206 14.19 5.19 -3.04
C ARG A 206 15.40 5.10 -2.10
N SER A 207 15.21 5.29 -0.80
CA SER A 207 16.28 5.16 0.22
C SER A 207 16.46 3.71 0.69
N GLY A 208 15.54 2.82 0.31
CA GLY A 208 15.55 1.43 0.76
C GLY A 208 14.66 1.16 1.98
N ARG A 209 13.96 2.15 2.52
CA ARG A 209 13.08 1.95 3.68
C ARG A 209 11.81 1.18 3.26
N ILE A 210 11.46 0.17 4.06
CA ILE A 210 10.24 -0.63 3.88
C ILE A 210 9.04 0.13 4.42
N TRP A 211 7.91 0.02 3.72
CA TRP A 211 6.61 0.50 4.17
C TRP A 211 5.54 -0.57 3.97
N ILE A 212 4.64 -0.75 4.93
CA ILE A 212 3.45 -1.60 4.83
C ILE A 212 2.32 -0.76 4.22
N LEU A 213 1.95 -1.03 2.97
CA LEU A 213 0.85 -0.33 2.31
C LEU A 213 -0.51 -0.90 2.71
N GLU A 214 -0.61 -2.23 2.77
CA GLU A 214 -1.85 -2.95 3.06
C GLU A 214 -1.56 -4.40 3.51
N VAL A 215 -2.49 -4.97 4.29
CA VAL A 215 -2.55 -6.40 4.58
C VAL A 215 -3.93 -6.96 4.19
N ASN A 216 -3.93 -8.08 3.47
CA ASN A 216 -5.12 -8.78 3.00
C ASN A 216 -5.27 -10.13 3.69
N THR A 217 -6.47 -10.49 4.14
CA THR A 217 -6.78 -11.80 4.75
C THR A 217 -7.41 -12.79 3.76
N ARG A 218 -7.44 -12.42 2.48
CA ARG A 218 -7.83 -13.26 1.34
C ARG A 218 -6.98 -12.85 0.13
N PRO A 219 -5.66 -13.09 0.18
CA PRO A 219 -4.80 -12.73 -0.93
C PRO A 219 -5.06 -13.63 -2.12
N GLN A 220 -5.49 -13.02 -3.23
CA GLN A 220 -5.38 -13.64 -4.55
C GLN A 220 -3.89 -13.82 -4.87
#